data_AF-A0A317ZBA5-F1
#
_entry.id   AF-A0A317ZBA5-F1
#
_cell.length_a   1.000
_cell.length_b   1.000
_cell.length_c   1.000
_cell.angle_alpha   90.00
_cell.angle_beta   90.00
_cell.angle_gamma   90.00
#
_symmetry.space_group_name_H-M   'P 1'
#
loop_
_entity.id
_entity.type
_entity.pdbx_description
1 polymer ?
#
loop_
_entity_poly.entity_id
_entity_poly.type
_entity_poly.pdbx_seq_one_letter_code
_entity_poly.pdbx_strand_id
1 'polypeptide(L)'
;YQPRRAQEGKRVTQMYYAKQGIITKEMKFVAARENVSPEFVKDEIARGRAIIPNNINHPESEPMIIGKNFQVKINANIGNSAVSSSIEAEIEKLVWAIHWGADTMMDLSTGKNIHATREYLIRNSPVPVGTVPIYQALEKVNGIAEDLTWEIYRDTLIEQAEQGVDYFTIHAGVLLRYVPLTVDRLTG
;
A
#
# COMPACT_ATOMS: atom_id res chain seq x y z
N TYR A 1 2.28 -2.05 -21.01
CA TYR A 1 1.52 -2.91 -20.08
C TYR A 1 0.14 -2.29 -19.92
N GLN A 2 -0.94 -3.07 -19.98
CA GLN A 2 -2.30 -2.54 -19.75
C GLN A 2 -2.75 -2.94 -18.34
N PRO A 3 -3.01 -1.99 -17.43
CA PRO A 3 -3.45 -2.29 -16.07
C PRO A 3 -4.74 -3.11 -16.07
N ARG A 4 -4.78 -4.13 -15.22
CA ARG A 4 -5.97 -4.93 -14.96
C ARG A 4 -6.93 -4.15 -14.08
N ARG A 5 -8.22 -4.35 -14.34
CA ARG A 5 -9.34 -3.84 -13.54
C ARG A 5 -10.36 -4.95 -13.35
N ALA A 6 -11.10 -4.90 -12.25
CA ALA A 6 -12.23 -5.81 -12.06
C ALA A 6 -13.27 -5.58 -13.16
N GLN A 7 -13.93 -6.64 -13.60
CA GLN A 7 -15.09 -6.53 -14.47
C GLN A 7 -16.22 -5.78 -13.75
N GLU A 8 -17.07 -5.10 -14.53
CA GLU A 8 -18.20 -4.35 -13.99
C GLU A 8 -19.08 -5.22 -13.08
N GLY A 9 -19.46 -4.67 -11.92
CA GLY A 9 -20.26 -5.38 -10.91
C GLY A 9 -19.53 -6.50 -10.16
N LYS A 10 -18.25 -6.78 -10.44
CA LYS A 10 -17.45 -7.81 -9.75
C LYS A 10 -16.47 -7.16 -8.77
N ARG A 11 -16.24 -7.86 -7.65
CA ARG A 11 -15.19 -7.52 -6.67
C ARG A 11 -14.11 -8.58 -6.74
N VAL A 12 -12.86 -8.15 -6.58
CA VAL A 12 -11.67 -9.00 -6.73
C VAL A 12 -10.79 -9.02 -5.48
N THR A 13 -11.31 -8.54 -4.34
CA THR A 13 -10.54 -8.45 -3.10
C THR A 13 -10.51 -9.78 -2.36
N GLN A 14 -9.44 -10.01 -1.61
CA GLN A 14 -9.30 -11.22 -0.78
C GLN A 14 -10.43 -11.32 0.26
N MET A 15 -10.88 -10.20 0.83
CA MET A 15 -12.04 -10.17 1.73
C MET A 15 -13.35 -10.59 1.04
N TYR A 16 -13.56 -10.17 -0.22
CA TYR A 16 -14.72 -10.59 -0.97
C TYR A 16 -14.71 -12.11 -1.17
N TYR A 17 -13.62 -12.67 -1.69
CA TYR A 17 -13.49 -14.12 -1.90
C TYR A 17 -13.65 -14.90 -0.59
N ALA A 18 -13.03 -14.44 0.49
CA ALA A 18 -13.12 -15.08 1.81
C ALA A 18 -14.56 -15.19 2.31
N LYS A 19 -15.35 -14.10 2.18
CA LYS A 19 -16.76 -14.07 2.57
C LYS A 19 -17.66 -14.96 1.69
N GLN A 20 -17.23 -15.28 0.47
CA GLN A 20 -17.88 -16.25 -0.40
C GLN A 20 -17.46 -17.69 -0.12
N GLY A 21 -16.60 -17.93 0.88
CA GLY A 21 -16.07 -19.27 1.17
C GLY A 21 -14.97 -19.72 0.22
N ILE A 22 -14.46 -18.84 -0.66
CA ILE A 22 -13.46 -19.15 -1.67
C ILE A 22 -12.06 -19.01 -1.07
N ILE A 23 -11.27 -20.08 -1.15
CA ILE A 23 -9.84 -20.08 -0.81
C ILE A 23 -9.04 -19.77 -2.07
N THR A 24 -8.41 -18.60 -2.10
CA THR A 24 -7.60 -18.14 -3.24
C THR A 24 -6.19 -18.76 -3.22
N LYS A 25 -5.44 -18.59 -4.32
CA LYS A 25 -4.03 -19.01 -4.37
C LYS A 25 -3.17 -18.22 -3.37
N GLU A 26 -3.48 -16.94 -3.15
CA GLU A 26 -2.80 -16.09 -2.19
C GLU A 26 -3.03 -16.58 -0.75
N MET A 27 -4.27 -16.97 -0.40
CA MET A 27 -4.58 -17.55 0.90
C MET A 27 -3.80 -18.85 1.16
N LYS A 28 -3.67 -19.71 0.14
CA LYS A 28 -2.85 -20.94 0.24
C LYS A 28 -1.37 -20.63 0.42
N PHE A 29 -0.87 -19.63 -0.30
CA PHE A 29 0.52 -19.20 -0.21
C PHE A 29 0.87 -18.72 1.20
N VAL A 30 0.08 -17.79 1.76
CA VAL A 30 0.34 -17.26 3.10
C VAL A 30 0.08 -18.30 4.19
N ALA A 31 -0.86 -19.22 4.00
CA ALA A 31 -1.09 -20.33 4.91
C ALA A 31 0.15 -21.23 5.03
N ALA A 32 0.77 -21.58 3.89
CA ALA A 32 2.02 -22.33 3.89
C ALA A 32 3.17 -21.55 4.54
N ARG A 33 3.29 -20.25 4.24
CA ARG A 33 4.35 -19.38 4.80
C ARG A 33 4.24 -19.21 6.32
N GLU A 34 3.02 -19.17 6.85
CA GLU A 34 2.74 -19.02 8.29
C GLU A 34 2.57 -20.37 9.01
N ASN A 35 2.68 -21.50 8.30
CA ASN A 35 2.46 -22.86 8.81
C ASN A 35 1.08 -23.05 9.50
N VAL A 36 0.01 -22.60 8.82
CA VAL A 36 -1.39 -22.73 9.26
C VAL A 36 -2.27 -23.28 8.14
N SER A 37 -3.55 -23.57 8.42
CA SER A 37 -4.48 -24.02 7.37
C SER A 37 -4.98 -22.86 6.49
N PRO A 38 -5.22 -23.08 5.19
CA PRO A 38 -5.85 -22.10 4.31
C PRO A 38 -7.26 -21.68 4.77
N GLU A 39 -8.00 -22.59 5.39
CA GLU A 39 -9.31 -22.33 5.99
C GLU A 39 -9.21 -21.30 7.12
N PHE A 40 -8.21 -21.43 7.99
CA PHE A 40 -7.96 -20.47 9.07
C PHE A 40 -7.65 -19.08 8.52
N VAL A 41 -6.79 -18.99 7.50
CA VAL A 41 -6.48 -17.75 6.79
C VAL A 41 -7.73 -17.10 6.20
N LYS A 42 -8.52 -17.87 5.44
CA LYS A 42 -9.79 -17.41 4.86
C LYS A 42 -10.71 -16.87 5.95
N ASP A 43 -10.84 -17.60 7.06
CA ASP A 43 -11.72 -17.20 8.15
C ASP A 43 -11.22 -15.90 8.82
N GLU A 44 -9.94 -15.74 9.13
CA GLU A 44 -9.40 -14.46 9.66
C GLU A 44 -9.68 -13.27 8.72
N ILE A 45 -9.55 -13.47 7.41
CA ILE A 45 -9.84 -12.44 6.40
C ILE A 45 -11.34 -12.14 6.32
N ALA A 46 -12.21 -13.14 6.35
CA ALA A 46 -13.66 -12.97 6.20
C ALA A 46 -14.28 -12.10 7.33
N ARG A 47 -13.77 -12.24 8.56
CA ARG A 47 -14.14 -11.42 9.74
C ARG A 47 -13.33 -10.12 9.87
N GLY A 48 -12.43 -9.84 8.93
CA GLY A 48 -11.66 -8.59 8.90
C GLY A 48 -10.60 -8.47 10.00
N ARG A 49 -10.10 -9.59 10.53
CA ARG A 49 -9.01 -9.60 11.51
C ARG A 49 -7.64 -9.81 10.90
N ALA A 50 -7.60 -10.12 9.60
CA ALA A 50 -6.39 -10.18 8.82
C ALA A 50 -6.62 -9.68 7.38
N ILE A 51 -5.54 -9.26 6.73
CA ILE A 51 -5.53 -8.79 5.35
C ILE A 51 -4.36 -9.40 4.57
N ILE A 52 -4.53 -9.54 3.26
CA ILE A 52 -3.46 -9.83 2.30
C ILE A 52 -3.41 -8.63 1.34
N PRO A 53 -2.50 -7.66 1.54
CA PRO A 53 -2.31 -6.55 0.62
C PRO A 53 -1.63 -7.09 -0.65
N ASN A 54 -2.42 -7.23 -1.73
CA ASN A 54 -1.93 -7.78 -2.99
C ASN A 54 -2.79 -7.25 -4.15
N ASN A 55 -2.36 -6.14 -4.75
CA ASN A 55 -3.03 -5.53 -5.88
C ASN A 55 -2.89 -6.43 -7.12
N ILE A 56 -3.95 -6.54 -7.92
CA ILE A 56 -3.97 -7.31 -9.17
C ILE A 56 -2.94 -6.84 -10.22
N ASN A 57 -2.43 -5.61 -10.06
CA ASN A 57 -1.40 -4.99 -10.89
C ASN A 57 0.01 -5.06 -10.26
N HIS A 58 0.21 -5.82 -9.19
CA HIS A 58 1.52 -6.11 -8.60
C HIS A 58 1.84 -7.61 -8.68
N PRO A 59 1.96 -8.18 -9.89
CA PRO A 59 2.21 -9.61 -10.06
C PRO A 59 3.57 -10.07 -9.52
N GLU A 60 4.50 -9.14 -9.27
CA GLU A 60 5.81 -9.40 -8.69
C GLU A 60 5.75 -9.72 -7.18
N SER A 61 4.66 -9.32 -6.49
CA SER A 61 4.51 -9.52 -5.05
C SER A 61 4.37 -10.99 -4.68
N GLU A 62 5.21 -11.43 -3.73
CA GLU A 62 5.01 -12.67 -2.97
C GLU A 62 4.01 -12.40 -1.84
N PRO A 63 2.80 -13.01 -1.87
CA PRO A 63 1.76 -12.69 -0.90
C PRO A 63 2.21 -12.87 0.55
N MET A 64 1.78 -11.94 1.41
CA MET A 64 1.97 -11.99 2.86
C MET A 64 0.67 -11.62 3.56
N ILE A 65 0.53 -12.01 4.83
CA ILE A 65 -0.66 -11.76 5.64
C ILE A 65 -0.33 -10.92 6.86
N ILE A 66 -1.20 -9.95 7.17
CA ILE A 66 -1.10 -9.09 8.34
C ILE A 66 -2.33 -9.34 9.21
N GLY A 67 -2.13 -9.75 10.46
CA GLY A 67 -3.20 -9.95 11.43
C GLY A 67 -2.67 -10.45 12.77
N LYS A 68 -3.49 -10.31 13.82
CA LYS A 68 -3.08 -10.59 15.22
C LYS A 68 -2.61 -12.03 15.47
N ASN A 69 -3.12 -12.99 14.69
CA ASN A 69 -2.86 -14.42 14.89
C ASN A 69 -1.76 -14.98 13.95
N PHE A 70 -1.01 -14.11 13.30
CA PHE A 70 0.11 -14.43 12.41
C PHE A 70 1.40 -13.85 13.00
N GLN A 71 2.56 -14.19 12.41
CA GLN A 71 3.82 -13.55 12.83
C GLN A 71 3.70 -12.03 12.71
N VAL A 72 4.32 -11.31 13.66
CA VAL A 72 4.42 -9.84 13.58
C VAL A 72 5.17 -9.47 12.31
N LYS A 73 4.68 -8.45 11.62
CA LYS A 73 5.25 -7.95 10.36
C LYS A 73 5.87 -6.58 10.56
N ILE A 74 6.95 -6.31 9.87
CA ILE A 74 7.66 -5.02 9.91
C ILE A 74 7.62 -4.33 8.55
N ASN A 75 7.54 -3.00 8.58
CA ASN A 75 7.53 -2.16 7.39
C ASN A 75 8.79 -1.29 7.36
N ALA A 76 9.42 -1.14 6.20
CA ALA A 76 10.46 -0.14 6.00
C ALA A 76 9.98 0.99 5.09
N ASN A 77 10.28 2.22 5.50
CA ASN A 77 9.96 3.43 4.73
C ASN A 77 11.16 3.82 3.87
N ILE A 78 10.91 4.03 2.59
CA ILE A 78 11.87 4.58 1.62
C ILE A 78 11.23 5.75 0.88
N GLY A 79 11.96 6.38 -0.02
CA GLY A 79 11.46 7.48 -0.82
C GLY A 79 12.51 8.55 -1.06
N ASN A 80 12.40 9.17 -2.24
CA ASN A 80 13.18 10.35 -2.55
C ASN A 80 12.69 11.56 -1.74
N SER A 81 13.56 12.53 -1.55
CA SER A 81 13.18 13.85 -1.07
C SER A 81 13.57 14.93 -2.09
N ALA A 82 12.94 16.10 -1.98
CA ALA A 82 13.26 17.28 -2.79
C ALA A 82 14.75 17.70 -2.74
N VAL A 83 15.51 17.24 -1.73
CA VAL A 83 16.90 17.62 -1.48
C VAL A 83 17.89 16.57 -2.02
N SER A 84 17.51 15.29 -2.07
CA SER A 84 18.36 14.21 -2.58
C SER A 84 17.58 12.92 -2.82
N SER A 85 17.74 12.31 -4.00
CA SER A 85 17.90 10.86 -4.26
C SER A 85 17.75 10.59 -5.77
N SER A 86 18.27 9.46 -6.24
CA SER A 86 18.04 8.94 -7.60
C SER A 86 17.21 7.65 -7.54
N ILE A 87 16.67 7.22 -8.67
CA ILE A 87 15.88 5.97 -8.76
C ILE A 87 16.75 4.78 -8.33
N GLU A 88 18.02 4.76 -8.71
CA GLU A 88 18.97 3.70 -8.36
C GLU A 88 19.18 3.59 -6.85
N ALA A 89 19.31 4.73 -6.16
CA ALA A 89 19.45 4.75 -4.71
C ALA A 89 18.19 4.25 -3.99
N GLU A 90 16.99 4.56 -4.50
CA GLU A 90 15.74 4.02 -3.93
C GLU A 90 15.61 2.52 -4.15
N ILE A 91 16.07 1.99 -5.28
CA ILE A 91 16.11 0.54 -5.53
C ILE A 91 17.12 -0.16 -4.61
N GLU A 92 18.29 0.44 -4.36
CA GLU A 92 19.24 -0.11 -3.40
C GLU A 92 18.65 -0.19 -1.99
N LYS A 93 17.96 0.86 -1.54
CA LYS A 93 17.25 0.86 -0.24
C LYS A 93 16.18 -0.23 -0.18
N LEU A 94 15.42 -0.43 -1.26
CA LEU A 94 14.41 -1.48 -1.36
C LEU A 94 15.04 -2.87 -1.15
N VAL A 95 16.08 -3.18 -1.94
CA VAL A 95 16.78 -4.47 -1.86
C VAL A 95 17.38 -4.66 -0.47
N TRP A 96 18.01 -3.63 0.08
CA TRP A 96 18.63 -3.68 1.40
C TRP A 96 17.61 -3.94 2.51
N ALA A 97 16.48 -3.23 2.52
CA ALA A 97 15.44 -3.39 3.52
C ALA A 97 14.84 -4.81 3.51
N ILE A 98 14.55 -5.34 2.31
CA ILE A 98 13.99 -6.69 2.15
C ILE A 98 15.02 -7.74 2.58
N HIS A 99 16.29 -7.57 2.21
CA HIS A 99 17.37 -8.48 2.63
C HIS A 99 17.45 -8.64 4.15
N TRP A 100 17.21 -7.54 4.89
CA TRP A 100 17.21 -7.54 6.35
C TRP A 100 15.86 -7.84 7.00
N GLY A 101 14.85 -8.22 6.21
CA GLY A 101 13.59 -8.78 6.71
C GLY A 101 12.39 -7.83 6.71
N ALA A 102 12.40 -6.74 5.94
CA ALA A 102 11.19 -5.94 5.74
C ALA A 102 10.09 -6.77 5.05
N ASP A 103 8.93 -6.91 5.70
CA ASP A 103 7.79 -7.66 5.17
C ASP A 103 6.94 -6.83 4.20
N THR A 104 6.94 -5.51 4.38
CA THR A 104 6.31 -4.54 3.49
C THR A 104 7.20 -3.31 3.35
N MET A 105 6.93 -2.53 2.32
CA MET A 105 7.60 -1.25 2.09
C MET A 105 6.57 -0.14 1.92
N MET A 106 6.97 1.08 2.24
CA MET A 106 6.24 2.27 1.79
C MET A 106 7.15 3.19 1.00
N ASP A 107 6.67 3.58 -0.19
CA ASP A 107 7.23 4.71 -0.93
C ASP A 107 6.61 6.01 -0.40
N LEU A 108 7.43 6.77 0.32
CA LEU A 108 7.10 8.08 0.88
C LEU A 108 7.79 9.20 0.10
N SER A 109 8.13 8.97 -1.17
CA SER A 109 8.76 9.99 -2.02
C SER A 109 7.94 11.28 -2.08
N THR A 110 8.65 12.41 -2.04
CA THR A 110 8.09 13.77 -2.17
C THR A 110 8.85 14.56 -3.23
N GLY A 111 8.25 15.57 -3.86
CA GLY A 111 8.90 16.34 -4.92
C GLY A 111 8.80 15.72 -6.33
N LYS A 112 9.86 15.87 -7.12
CA LYS A 112 9.85 15.52 -8.56
C LYS A 112 9.97 14.01 -8.78
N ASN A 113 9.40 13.52 -9.89
CA ASN A 113 9.52 12.13 -10.37
C ASN A 113 8.98 11.03 -9.43
N ILE A 114 8.04 11.36 -8.54
CA ILE A 114 7.39 10.37 -7.66
C ILE A 114 6.82 9.19 -8.47
N HIS A 115 6.08 9.48 -9.55
CA HIS A 115 5.45 8.45 -10.37
C HIS A 115 6.47 7.46 -10.96
N ALA A 116 7.54 7.97 -11.57
CA ALA A 116 8.58 7.16 -12.19
C ALA A 116 9.32 6.33 -11.15
N THR A 117 9.75 6.95 -10.04
CA THR A 117 10.44 6.25 -8.95
C THR A 117 9.62 5.08 -8.43
N ARG A 118 8.32 5.31 -8.18
CA ARG A 118 7.40 4.27 -7.71
C ARG A 118 7.22 3.14 -8.71
N GLU A 119 7.16 3.43 -10.01
CA GLU A 119 7.05 2.38 -11.04
C GLU A 119 8.24 1.42 -10.94
N TYR A 120 9.47 1.96 -10.85
CA TYR A 120 10.66 1.12 -10.68
C TYR A 120 10.62 0.33 -9.37
N LEU A 121 10.19 0.94 -8.27
CA LEU A 121 10.08 0.25 -6.98
C LEU A 121 9.10 -0.92 -7.05
N ILE A 122 7.87 -0.71 -7.54
CA ILE A 122 6.85 -1.76 -7.61
C ILE A 122 7.32 -2.90 -8.52
N ARG A 123 7.86 -2.58 -9.71
CA ARG A 123 8.33 -3.60 -10.67
C ARG A 123 9.51 -4.44 -10.16
N ASN A 124 10.18 -4.02 -9.08
CA ASN A 124 11.31 -4.72 -8.47
C ASN A 124 11.03 -5.15 -7.01
N SER A 125 9.81 -4.99 -6.51
CA SER A 125 9.46 -5.32 -5.13
C SER A 125 8.77 -6.69 -5.05
N PRO A 126 9.39 -7.70 -4.41
CA PRO A 126 8.70 -8.95 -4.08
C PRO A 126 7.77 -8.80 -2.86
N VAL A 127 7.78 -7.66 -2.16
CA VAL A 127 6.94 -7.41 -0.97
C VAL A 127 5.86 -6.36 -1.27
N PRO A 128 4.75 -6.33 -0.53
CA PRO A 128 3.71 -5.32 -0.74
C PRO A 128 4.25 -3.89 -0.56
N VAL A 129 3.86 -3.01 -1.47
CA VAL A 129 4.23 -1.59 -1.49
C VAL A 129 3.03 -0.73 -1.12
N GLY A 130 3.19 0.08 -0.09
CA GLY A 130 2.24 1.09 0.32
C GLY A 130 2.65 2.50 -0.07
N THR A 131 1.69 3.41 -0.05
CA THR A 131 1.92 4.84 -0.26
C THR A 131 1.03 5.68 0.64
N VAL A 132 1.30 6.99 0.64
CA VAL A 132 0.38 8.01 1.14
C VAL A 132 -0.06 8.87 -0.06
N PRO A 133 -1.21 8.57 -0.71
CA PRO A 133 -1.58 9.23 -1.98
C PRO A 133 -1.65 10.76 -1.90
N ILE A 134 -1.86 11.33 -0.71
CA ILE A 134 -1.95 12.78 -0.53
C ILE A 134 -0.62 13.49 -0.84
N TYR A 135 0.53 12.82 -0.69
CA TYR A 135 1.84 13.43 -0.98
C TYR A 135 1.97 13.73 -2.47
N GLN A 136 1.61 12.78 -3.31
CA GLN A 136 1.61 13.01 -4.75
C GLN A 136 0.49 13.97 -5.17
N ALA A 137 -0.69 13.90 -4.56
CA ALA A 137 -1.77 14.84 -4.86
C ALA A 137 -1.35 16.29 -4.56
N LEU A 138 -0.61 16.50 -3.46
CA LEU A 138 -0.08 17.81 -3.07
C LEU A 138 0.97 18.34 -4.06
N GLU A 139 1.82 17.48 -4.61
CA GLU A 139 2.75 17.87 -5.68
C GLU A 139 2.03 18.30 -6.97
N LYS A 140 0.89 17.66 -7.31
CA LYS A 140 0.07 18.05 -8.47
C LYS A 140 -0.51 19.47 -8.35
N VAL A 141 -0.58 20.01 -7.14
CA VAL A 141 -1.01 21.39 -6.84
C VAL A 141 0.13 22.26 -6.34
N ASN A 142 1.38 21.92 -6.70
CA ASN A 142 2.58 22.70 -6.38
C ASN A 142 2.77 22.97 -4.87
N GLY A 143 2.32 22.06 -3.99
CA GLY A 143 2.47 22.21 -2.55
C GLY A 143 1.38 23.04 -1.86
N ILE A 144 0.38 23.55 -2.59
CA ILE A 144 -0.69 24.39 -2.03
C ILE A 144 -1.82 23.48 -1.55
N ALA A 145 -1.95 23.31 -0.22
CA ALA A 145 -2.90 22.37 0.37
C ALA A 145 -4.37 22.75 0.10
N GLU A 146 -4.67 24.05 0.01
CA GLU A 146 -5.99 24.60 -0.25
C GLU A 146 -6.50 24.30 -1.67
N ASP A 147 -5.58 24.04 -2.60
CA ASP A 147 -5.91 23.69 -3.99
C ASP A 147 -6.22 22.19 -4.17
N LEU A 148 -6.09 21.39 -3.11
CA LEU A 148 -6.46 19.97 -3.14
C LEU A 148 -7.97 19.80 -3.32
N THR A 149 -8.36 19.07 -4.35
CA THR A 149 -9.75 18.67 -4.59
C THR A 149 -9.91 17.15 -4.61
N TRP A 150 -11.17 16.70 -4.53
CA TRP A 150 -11.49 15.28 -4.71
C TRP A 150 -11.02 14.76 -6.07
N GLU A 151 -11.17 15.53 -7.15
CA GLU A 151 -10.81 15.13 -8.50
C GLU A 151 -9.31 14.81 -8.61
N ILE A 152 -8.47 15.68 -8.05
CA ILE A 152 -7.00 15.49 -8.03
C ILE A 152 -6.64 14.25 -7.20
N TYR A 153 -7.30 14.08 -6.05
CA TYR A 153 -7.06 12.93 -5.18
C TYR A 153 -7.52 11.61 -5.83
N ARG A 154 -8.71 11.59 -6.44
CA ARG A 154 -9.27 10.46 -7.19
C ARG A 154 -8.33 10.02 -8.30
N ASP A 155 -7.86 10.96 -9.11
CA ASP A 155 -6.99 10.64 -10.24
C ASP A 155 -5.65 10.08 -9.74
N THR A 156 -5.16 10.58 -8.60
CA THR A 156 -3.97 10.04 -7.93
C THR A 156 -4.18 8.62 -7.38
N LEU A 157 -5.35 8.32 -6.81
CA LEU A 157 -5.69 6.96 -6.37
C LEU A 157 -5.75 5.98 -7.55
N ILE A 158 -6.40 6.38 -8.65
CA ILE A 158 -6.51 5.54 -9.85
C ILE A 158 -5.12 5.25 -10.42
N GLU A 159 -4.31 6.30 -10.59
CA GLU A 159 -2.94 6.19 -11.09
C GLU A 159 -2.10 5.20 -10.28
N GLN A 160 -2.11 5.32 -8.95
CA GLN A 160 -1.34 4.43 -8.07
C GLN A 160 -1.89 3.00 -8.04
N ALA A 161 -3.21 2.83 -8.11
CA ALA A 161 -3.84 1.52 -8.17
C ALA A 161 -3.51 0.78 -9.47
N GLU A 162 -3.37 1.52 -10.58
CA GLU A 162 -2.95 0.97 -11.87
C GLU A 162 -1.47 0.58 -11.92
N GLN A 163 -0.61 1.29 -11.20
CA GLN A 163 0.80 0.91 -11.07
C GLN A 163 0.99 -0.39 -10.26
N GLY A 164 0.13 -0.62 -9.27
CA GLY A 164 0.19 -1.80 -8.41
C GLY A 164 0.41 -1.51 -6.93
N VAL A 165 0.14 -0.30 -6.43
CA VAL A 165 0.21 -0.05 -4.98
C VAL A 165 -0.77 -0.96 -4.25
N ASP A 166 -0.31 -1.67 -3.22
CA ASP A 166 -1.08 -2.70 -2.52
C ASP A 166 -1.97 -2.15 -1.41
N TYR A 167 -1.56 -1.05 -0.79
CA TYR A 167 -2.33 -0.39 0.25
C TYR A 167 -2.08 1.13 0.29
N PHE A 168 -3.12 1.86 0.70
CA PHE A 168 -3.07 3.31 0.85
C PHE A 168 -3.23 3.70 2.31
N THR A 169 -2.32 4.55 2.78
CA THR A 169 -2.53 5.30 4.01
C THR A 169 -3.37 6.54 3.68
N ILE A 170 -4.59 6.60 4.24
CA ILE A 170 -5.54 7.68 4.00
C ILE A 170 -5.97 8.29 5.34
N HIS A 171 -5.71 9.57 5.52
CA HIS A 171 -5.99 10.32 6.76
C HIS A 171 -7.46 10.77 6.87
N ALA A 172 -8.42 9.89 6.53
CA ALA A 172 -9.85 10.22 6.54
C ALA A 172 -10.44 10.42 7.96
N GLY A 173 -9.65 10.10 9.00
CA GLY A 173 -10.02 10.34 10.41
C GLY A 173 -9.73 11.78 10.89
N VAL A 174 -9.03 12.60 10.12
CA VAL A 174 -8.73 14.00 10.45
C VAL A 174 -9.93 14.87 10.09
N LEU A 175 -10.89 14.94 11.00
CA LEU A 175 -12.13 15.69 10.81
C LEU A 175 -11.96 17.12 11.35
N LEU A 176 -12.63 18.09 10.72
CA LEU A 176 -12.56 19.51 11.10
C LEU A 176 -12.77 19.73 12.61
N ARG A 177 -13.77 19.07 13.19
CA ARG A 177 -14.09 19.16 14.63
C ARG A 177 -13.01 18.62 15.57
N TYR A 178 -12.04 17.87 15.06
CA TYR A 178 -10.93 17.32 15.85
C TYR A 178 -9.70 18.22 15.83
N VAL A 179 -9.58 19.15 14.87
CA VAL A 179 -8.44 20.08 14.79
C VAL A 179 -8.29 20.93 16.07
N PRO A 180 -9.35 21.51 16.67
CA PRO A 180 -9.19 22.27 17.91
C PRO A 180 -8.68 21.44 19.11
N LEU A 181 -8.85 20.11 19.09
CA LEU A 181 -8.39 19.23 20.17
C LEU A 181 -6.86 19.10 20.23
N THR A 182 -6.14 19.60 19.22
CA THR A 182 -4.68 19.53 19.15
C THR A 182 -3.99 20.81 19.61
N VAL A 183 -4.73 21.89 19.90
CA VAL A 183 -4.17 23.22 20.20
C VAL A 183 -3.27 23.22 21.43
N ASP A 184 -3.65 22.48 22.48
CA ASP A 184 -2.91 22.45 23.76
C ASP A 184 -1.84 21.34 23.83
N ARG A 185 -1.60 20.62 22.72
CA ARG A 185 -0.56 19.59 22.69
C ARG A 185 0.82 20.21 22.49
N LEU A 186 1.82 19.67 23.18
CA LEU A 186 3.21 20.16 23.12
C LEU A 186 3.82 20.10 21.70
N THR A 187 3.39 19.16 20.86
CA THR A 187 3.96 18.90 19.53
C THR A 187 2.90 18.84 18.42
N GLY A 188 1.74 19.48 18.64
CA GLY A 188 0.52 19.24 17.88
C GLY A 188 -0.19 17.94 18.22
#